data_AF-A0A256YH66-F1
#
_entry.id   AF-A0A256YH66-F1
#
_cell.length_a   1.000
_cell.length_b   1.000
_cell.length_c   1.000
_cell.angle_alpha   90.00
_cell.angle_beta   90.00
_cell.angle_gamma   90.00
#
_symmetry.space_group_name_H-M   'P 1'
#
loop_
_entity.id
_entity.type
_entity.pdbx_description
1 polymer ?
#
loop_
_entity_poly.entity_id
_entity_poly.type
_entity_poly.pdbx_seq_one_letter_code
_entity_poly.pdbx_strand_id
1 'polypeptide(L)'
;MIESYIREYIVSLKNSLTYIRSIDGFLVKIGSIIYDLEDKCRDKTCDPKKLLKEILSAKELRSYLSRFSCYRDEIFEKINSDPRHKNLRRYFEVLKETLESIECTGEGEVILETPPATWAKERIEPRIVIEEEIRERKKFSFDLYSLIKTLLIVSIAIFIITLVLIFTH
;
A
#
# COMPACT_ATOMS: atom_id res chain seq x y z
N MET A 1 -10.34 9.95 35.29
CA MET A 1 -9.99 10.65 34.03
C MET A 1 -9.04 9.82 33.16
N ILE A 2 -8.04 9.16 33.76
CA ILE A 2 -7.06 8.35 33.02
C ILE A 2 -7.69 7.10 32.37
N GLU A 3 -8.49 6.34 33.12
CA GLU A 3 -9.15 5.13 32.59
C GLU A 3 -10.09 5.42 31.41
N SER A 4 -10.70 6.61 31.36
CA SER A 4 -11.61 7.01 30.28
C SER A 4 -10.91 7.06 28.93
N TYR A 5 -9.69 7.63 28.87
CA TYR A 5 -8.98 7.75 27.60
C TYR A 5 -8.38 6.41 27.15
N ILE A 6 -7.96 5.56 28.10
CA ILE A 6 -7.41 4.24 27.77
C ILE A 6 -8.47 3.45 27.01
N ARG A 7 -9.72 3.53 27.49
CA ARG A 7 -10.85 2.90 26.83
C ARG A 7 -11.13 3.47 25.44
N GLU A 8 -11.01 4.78 25.25
CA GLU A 8 -11.13 5.41 23.92
C GLU A 8 -10.07 4.88 22.95
N TYR A 9 -8.80 4.77 23.37
CA TYR A 9 -7.76 4.20 22.51
C TYR A 9 -7.95 2.72 22.24
N ILE A 10 -8.42 1.93 23.21
CA ILE A 10 -8.74 0.51 22.99
C ILE A 10 -9.82 0.38 21.91
N VAL A 11 -10.91 1.15 22.01
CA VAL A 11 -12.00 1.13 21.02
C VAL A 11 -11.50 1.60 19.66
N SER A 12 -10.75 2.71 19.61
CA SER A 12 -10.17 3.25 18.37
C SER A 12 -9.24 2.26 17.69
N LEU A 13 -8.37 1.60 18.47
CA LEU A 13 -7.43 0.60 17.98
C LEU A 13 -8.19 -0.62 17.48
N LYS A 14 -9.11 -1.18 18.27
CA LYS A 14 -9.96 -2.30 17.87
C LYS A 14 -10.65 -2.03 16.53
N ASN A 15 -11.32 -0.90 16.40
CA ASN A 15 -12.02 -0.51 15.17
C ASN A 15 -11.06 -0.40 13.97
N SER A 16 -9.88 0.16 14.19
CA SER A 16 -8.87 0.30 13.13
C SER A 16 -8.33 -1.07 12.69
N LEU A 17 -8.06 -1.98 13.64
CA LEU A 17 -7.54 -3.32 13.34
C LEU A 17 -8.55 -4.19 12.60
N THR A 18 -9.86 -3.93 12.69
CA THR A 18 -10.85 -4.64 11.85
C THR A 18 -10.53 -4.53 10.35
N TYR A 19 -10.03 -3.38 9.90
CA TYR A 19 -9.79 -3.09 8.47
C TYR A 19 -8.33 -3.08 8.08
N ILE A 20 -7.42 -2.75 8.99
CA ILE A 20 -5.98 -2.81 8.74
C ILE A 20 -5.60 -4.26 8.49
N ARG A 21 -5.00 -4.55 7.33
CA ARG A 21 -4.48 -5.88 6.98
C ARG A 21 -2.97 -5.88 6.76
N SER A 22 -2.30 -4.73 6.73
CA SER A 22 -0.85 -4.66 6.50
C SER A 22 -0.07 -4.41 7.79
N ILE A 23 1.18 -4.90 7.83
CA ILE A 23 2.14 -4.56 8.89
C ILE A 23 2.32 -3.05 8.95
N ASP A 24 2.46 -2.40 7.80
CA ASP A 24 2.68 -0.95 7.73
C ASP A 24 1.52 -0.17 8.35
N GLY A 25 0.26 -0.52 7.99
CA GLY A 25 -0.92 0.12 8.56
C GLY A 25 -1.03 -0.09 10.06
N PHE A 26 -0.64 -1.28 10.55
CA PHE A 26 -0.58 -1.57 11.99
C PHE A 26 0.43 -0.65 12.69
N LEU A 27 1.66 -0.58 12.18
CA LEU A 27 2.72 0.26 12.75
C LEU A 27 2.36 1.75 12.70
N VAL A 28 1.79 2.24 11.59
CA VAL A 28 1.29 3.62 11.49
C VAL A 28 0.22 3.89 12.54
N LYS A 29 -0.73 2.98 12.74
CA LYS A 29 -1.80 3.18 13.72
C LYS A 29 -1.26 3.22 15.16
N ILE A 30 -0.34 2.32 15.49
CA ILE A 30 0.35 2.34 16.79
C ILE A 30 1.14 3.65 16.96
N GLY A 31 1.84 4.09 15.91
CA GLY A 31 2.60 5.34 15.92
C GLY A 31 1.74 6.56 16.18
N SER A 32 0.53 6.61 15.59
CA SER A 32 -0.46 7.66 15.85
C SER A 32 -0.94 7.66 17.31
N ILE A 33 -1.21 6.48 17.90
CA ILE A 33 -1.59 6.39 19.32
C ILE A 33 -0.46 6.88 20.21
N ILE A 34 0.78 6.48 19.94
CA ILE A 34 1.96 6.94 20.68
C ILE A 34 2.09 8.46 20.62
N TYR A 35 1.95 9.06 19.43
CA TYR A 35 2.02 10.50 19.26
C TYR A 35 0.98 11.22 20.13
N ASP A 36 -0.26 10.74 20.12
CA ASP A 36 -1.33 11.33 20.94
C ASP A 36 -1.07 11.15 22.45
N LEU A 37 -0.51 10.01 22.86
CA LEU A 37 -0.15 9.77 24.26
C LEU A 37 1.02 10.66 24.71
N GLU A 38 2.04 10.84 23.87
CA GLU A 38 3.17 11.74 24.13
C GLU A 38 2.69 13.19 24.25
N ASP A 39 1.80 13.64 23.36
CA ASP A 39 1.24 14.99 23.41
C ASP A 39 0.40 15.22 24.67
N LYS A 40 -0.47 14.27 25.03
CA LYS A 40 -1.29 14.35 26.25
C LYS A 40 -0.48 14.30 27.54
N CYS A 41 0.65 13.59 27.55
CA CYS A 41 1.53 13.49 28.71
C CYS A 41 2.57 14.61 28.78
N ARG A 42 2.65 15.52 27.79
CA ARG A 42 3.65 16.59 27.78
C ARG A 42 3.58 17.48 29.03
N ASP A 43 2.38 17.82 29.48
CA ASP A 43 2.15 18.75 30.60
C ASP A 43 1.63 18.05 31.87
N LYS A 44 1.70 16.71 31.92
CA LYS A 44 1.14 15.90 33.02
C LYS A 44 2.14 14.87 33.50
N THR A 45 2.03 14.47 34.77
CA THR A 45 2.76 13.31 35.31
C THR A 45 2.12 12.01 34.81
N CYS A 46 2.31 11.66 33.54
CA CYS A 46 1.99 10.34 33.00
C CYS A 46 3.11 9.80 32.11
N ASP A 47 3.24 8.46 32.06
CA ASP A 47 4.25 7.76 31.27
C ASP A 47 3.58 7.10 30.04
N PRO A 48 3.78 7.65 28.82
CA PRO A 48 3.22 7.09 27.60
C PRO A 48 3.53 5.61 27.39
N LYS A 49 4.69 5.11 27.84
CA LYS A 49 5.05 3.69 27.68
C LYS A 49 4.15 2.79 28.51
N LYS A 50 3.91 3.18 29.77
CA LYS A 50 3.00 2.46 30.68
C LYS A 50 1.59 2.43 30.12
N LEU A 51 1.12 3.56 29.58
CA LEU A 51 -0.21 3.67 28.99
C LEU A 51 -0.36 2.83 27.73
N LEU A 52 0.64 2.86 26.86
CA LEU A 52 0.66 2.00 25.67
C LEU A 52 0.60 0.53 26.06
N LYS A 53 1.40 0.11 27.06
CA LYS A 53 1.38 -1.28 27.55
C LYS A 53 0.00 -1.67 28.08
N GLU A 54 -0.66 -0.78 28.81
CA GLU A 54 -2.01 -1.00 29.33
C GLU A 54 -3.05 -1.14 28.20
N ILE A 55 -2.99 -0.26 27.20
CA ILE A 55 -3.86 -0.32 26.02
C ILE A 55 -3.66 -1.65 25.28
N LEU A 56 -2.42 -2.01 24.96
CA LEU A 56 -2.09 -3.21 24.18
C LEU A 56 -2.36 -4.53 24.92
N SER A 57 -2.34 -4.50 26.26
CA SER A 57 -2.67 -5.65 27.10
C SER A 57 -4.17 -5.89 27.24
N ALA A 58 -5.03 -5.02 26.70
CA ALA A 58 -6.48 -5.17 26.77
C ALA A 58 -6.94 -6.48 26.13
N LYS A 59 -7.74 -7.26 26.86
CA LYS A 59 -8.26 -8.57 26.40
C LYS A 59 -8.99 -8.46 25.06
N GLU A 60 -9.68 -7.35 24.82
CA GLU A 60 -10.48 -7.11 23.62
C GLU A 60 -9.64 -6.97 22.35
N LEU A 61 -8.33 -6.70 22.48
CA LEU A 61 -7.42 -6.57 21.35
C LEU A 61 -6.71 -7.87 21.00
N ARG A 62 -6.73 -8.89 21.88
CA ARG A 62 -5.95 -10.13 21.69
C ARG A 62 -6.21 -10.80 20.34
N SER A 63 -7.47 -10.96 19.95
CA SER A 63 -7.83 -11.59 18.66
C SER A 63 -7.39 -10.76 17.45
N TYR A 64 -7.31 -9.44 17.58
CA TYR A 64 -6.87 -8.56 16.51
C TYR A 64 -5.34 -8.50 16.40
N LEU A 65 -4.65 -8.65 17.53
CA LEU A 65 -3.19 -8.65 17.63
C LEU A 65 -2.58 -10.02 17.32
N SER A 66 -3.31 -11.12 17.52
CA SER A 66 -2.81 -12.48 17.29
C SER A 66 -2.31 -12.70 15.86
N ARG A 67 -3.03 -12.20 14.86
CA ARG A 67 -2.60 -12.27 13.46
C ARG A 67 -1.26 -11.55 13.20
N PHE A 68 -0.99 -10.43 13.88
CA PHE A 68 0.30 -9.72 13.75
C PHE A 68 1.40 -10.41 14.55
N SER A 69 1.04 -11.14 15.60
CA SER A 69 1.97 -11.94 16.40
C SER A 69 2.56 -13.11 15.59
N CYS A 70 1.95 -13.46 14.45
CA CYS A 70 2.52 -14.40 13.49
C CYS A 70 3.69 -13.81 12.67
N TYR A 71 3.81 -12.48 12.59
CA TYR A 71 4.79 -11.78 11.77
C TYR A 71 5.71 -10.88 12.62
N ARG A 72 6.10 -11.40 13.79
CA ARG A 72 6.90 -10.67 14.79
C ARG A 72 8.23 -10.20 14.21
N ASP A 73 8.92 -11.09 13.52
CA ASP A 73 10.25 -10.81 12.99
C ASP A 73 10.21 -9.71 11.93
N GLU A 74 9.23 -9.77 11.03
CA GLU A 74 9.01 -8.75 9.99
C GLU A 74 8.60 -7.40 10.62
N ILE A 75 7.76 -7.43 11.65
CA ILE A 75 7.39 -6.22 12.41
C ILE A 75 8.63 -5.60 13.05
N PHE A 76 9.46 -6.40 13.71
CA PHE A 76 10.64 -5.91 14.42
C PHE A 76 11.71 -5.40 13.46
N GLU A 77 11.93 -6.11 12.35
CA GLU A 77 12.81 -5.65 11.28
C GLU A 77 12.34 -4.30 10.73
N LYS A 78 11.03 -4.14 10.48
CA LYS A 78 10.46 -2.92 9.90
C LYS A 78 10.55 -1.72 10.85
N ILE A 79 10.38 -1.92 12.15
CA ILE A 79 10.58 -0.85 13.15
C ILE A 79 12.04 -0.36 13.16
N ASN A 80 13.00 -1.29 13.01
CA ASN A 80 14.42 -0.99 13.08
C ASN A 80 15.00 -0.42 11.77
N SER A 81 14.54 -0.93 10.63
CA SER A 81 15.05 -0.56 9.31
C SER A 81 14.34 0.65 8.70
N ASP A 82 13.02 0.77 8.85
CA ASP A 82 12.24 1.80 8.18
C ASP A 82 12.29 3.14 8.94
N PRO A 83 12.73 4.25 8.30
CA PRO A 83 12.74 5.57 8.92
C PRO A 83 11.35 6.08 9.33
N ARG A 84 10.28 5.62 8.67
CA ARG A 84 8.90 6.06 8.94
C ARG A 84 8.41 5.61 10.31
N HIS A 85 8.97 4.51 10.82
CA HIS A 85 8.60 3.91 12.10
C HIS A 85 9.61 4.25 13.21
N LYS A 86 10.45 5.27 13.01
CA LYS A 86 11.51 5.65 13.95
C LYS A 86 10.99 6.00 15.35
N ASN A 87 9.79 6.58 15.46
CA ASN A 87 9.14 6.88 16.74
C ASN A 87 8.83 5.61 17.56
N LEU A 88 8.51 4.49 16.89
CA LEU A 88 8.19 3.22 17.54
C LEU A 88 9.38 2.59 18.25
N ARG A 89 10.62 2.93 17.85
CA ARG A 89 11.85 2.37 18.45
C ARG A 89 11.94 2.61 19.96
N ARG A 90 11.42 3.74 20.45
CA ARG A 90 11.37 4.06 21.89
C ARG A 90 10.42 3.14 22.67
N TYR A 91 9.47 2.55 21.98
CA TYR A 91 8.40 1.68 22.49
C TYR A 91 8.59 0.22 22.07
N PHE A 92 9.74 -0.10 21.45
CA PHE A 92 10.03 -1.40 20.88
C PHE A 92 9.83 -2.53 21.88
N GLU A 93 10.38 -2.41 23.09
CA GLU A 93 10.23 -3.43 24.14
C GLU A 93 8.76 -3.68 24.50
N VAL A 94 7.92 -2.64 24.55
CA VAL A 94 6.49 -2.80 24.84
C VAL A 94 5.80 -3.59 23.72
N LEU A 95 6.11 -3.27 22.46
CA LEU A 95 5.55 -3.98 21.30
C LEU A 95 6.04 -5.42 21.24
N LYS A 96 7.33 -5.64 21.51
CA LYS A 96 7.95 -6.95 21.55
C LYS A 96 7.30 -7.84 22.61
N GLU A 97 7.28 -7.39 23.86
CA GLU A 97 6.64 -8.09 24.97
C GLU A 97 5.17 -8.41 24.66
N THR A 98 4.43 -7.45 24.09
CA THR A 98 3.02 -7.64 23.73
C THR A 98 2.87 -8.75 22.71
N LEU A 99 3.55 -8.67 21.57
CA LEU A 99 3.39 -9.62 20.47
C LEU A 99 3.95 -11.00 20.81
N GLU A 100 5.00 -11.09 21.64
CA GLU A 100 5.54 -12.37 22.12
C GLU A 100 4.61 -13.05 23.14
N SER A 101 3.82 -12.28 23.90
CA SER A 101 2.86 -12.81 24.87
C SER A 101 1.56 -13.34 24.26
N ILE A 102 1.31 -13.07 22.98
CA ILE A 102 0.09 -13.45 22.28
C ILE A 102 0.38 -14.64 21.36
N GLU A 103 -0.42 -15.68 21.51
CA GLU A 103 -0.35 -16.84 20.63
C GLU A 103 -0.76 -16.46 19.19
N CYS A 104 0.07 -16.83 18.22
CA CYS A 104 -0.25 -16.68 16.81
C CYS A 104 -1.35 -17.67 16.44
N THR A 105 -2.54 -17.18 16.09
CA THR A 105 -3.67 -18.04 15.73
C THR A 105 -3.80 -18.27 14.22
N GLY A 106 -2.89 -17.76 13.37
CA GLY A 106 -2.93 -17.95 11.91
C GLY A 106 -4.19 -17.40 11.20
N GLU A 107 -5.12 -16.82 11.95
CA GLU A 107 -6.39 -16.30 11.44
C GLU A 107 -6.16 -14.94 10.76
N GLY A 108 -6.17 -14.95 9.42
CA GLY A 108 -6.16 -13.77 8.59
C GLY A 108 -4.79 -13.44 8.00
N GLU A 109 -4.75 -13.36 6.67
CA GLU A 109 -3.57 -12.99 5.91
C GLU A 109 -3.17 -11.53 6.20
N VAL A 110 -1.89 -11.30 6.49
CA VAL A 110 -1.32 -9.97 6.71
C VAL A 110 -0.46 -9.58 5.52
N ILE A 111 -0.71 -8.41 4.97
CA ILE A 111 0.04 -7.86 3.84
C ILE A 111 1.39 -7.34 4.37
N LEU A 112 2.48 -7.98 3.93
CA LEU A 112 3.84 -7.61 4.30
C LEU A 112 4.31 -6.34 3.56
N GLU A 113 3.83 -6.17 2.33
CA GLU A 113 4.20 -5.07 1.47
C GLU A 113 3.72 -3.73 2.04
N THR A 114 4.62 -2.76 2.04
CA THR A 114 4.21 -1.38 2.23
C THR A 114 3.74 -0.83 0.90
N PRO A 115 2.51 -0.28 0.80
CA PRO A 115 2.14 0.47 -0.37
C PRO A 115 3.11 1.64 -0.60
N PRO A 116 3.47 1.95 -1.86
CA PRO A 116 4.31 3.10 -2.16
C PRO A 116 3.63 4.38 -1.67
N ALA A 117 4.44 5.34 -1.23
CA ALA A 117 3.95 6.64 -0.79
C ALA A 117 3.09 7.30 -1.88
N THR A 118 2.10 8.10 -1.49
CA THR A 118 1.16 8.75 -2.43
C THR A 118 1.88 9.57 -3.50
N TRP A 119 2.92 10.32 -3.13
CA TRP A 119 3.77 11.06 -4.07
C TRP A 119 4.51 10.18 -5.08
N ALA A 120 4.78 8.91 -4.74
CA ALA A 120 5.40 7.97 -5.66
C ALA A 120 4.35 7.44 -6.65
N LYS A 121 3.11 7.17 -6.20
CA LYS A 121 1.99 6.81 -7.07
C LYS A 121 1.65 7.94 -8.06
N GLU A 122 1.56 9.18 -7.57
CA GLU A 122 1.29 10.37 -8.39
C GLU A 122 2.36 10.64 -9.46
N ARG A 123 3.61 10.18 -9.28
CA ARG A 123 4.66 10.28 -10.32
C ARG A 123 4.62 9.16 -11.34
N ILE A 124 4.03 8.01 -10.99
CA ILE A 124 3.96 6.83 -11.84
C ILE A 124 2.75 6.90 -12.77
N GLU A 125 1.59 7.32 -12.26
CA GLU A 125 0.36 7.49 -13.06
C GLU A 125 0.55 8.33 -14.34
N PRO A 126 1.14 9.54 -14.31
CA PRO A 126 1.34 10.31 -15.54
C PRO A 126 2.31 9.64 -16.51
N ARG A 127 3.26 8.82 -16.04
CA ARG A 127 4.16 8.08 -16.94
C ARG A 127 3.44 6.98 -17.70
N ILE A 128 2.54 6.25 -17.02
CA ILE A 128 1.75 5.18 -17.64
C ILE A 128 0.85 5.74 -18.74
N VAL A 129 0.15 6.86 -18.46
CA VAL A 129 -0.72 7.53 -19.43
C VAL A 129 0.07 7.98 -20.67
N ILE A 130 1.25 8.58 -20.48
CA ILE A 130 2.10 9.02 -21.60
C ILE A 130 2.57 7.82 -22.43
N GLU A 131 2.93 6.71 -21.78
CA GLU A 131 3.44 5.53 -22.47
C GLU A 131 2.33 4.80 -23.28
N GLU A 132 1.11 4.76 -22.74
CA GLU A 132 -0.07 4.26 -23.46
C GLU A 132 -0.41 5.15 -24.66
N GLU A 133 -0.44 6.47 -24.50
CA GLU A 133 -0.68 7.40 -25.61
C GLU A 133 0.37 7.28 -26.74
N ILE A 134 1.65 7.13 -26.38
CA ILE A 134 2.73 6.93 -27.36
C ILE A 134 2.53 5.61 -28.10
N ARG A 135 2.12 4.55 -27.41
CA ARG A 135 1.87 3.22 -27.99
C ARG A 135 0.70 3.24 -28.96
N GLU A 136 -0.40 3.91 -28.61
CA GLU A 136 -1.58 4.04 -29.47
C GLU A 136 -1.28 4.85 -30.72
N ARG A 137 -0.57 5.99 -30.60
CA ARG A 137 -0.15 6.79 -31.77
C ARG A 137 0.72 5.99 -32.73
N LYS A 138 1.66 5.18 -32.22
CA LYS A 138 2.50 4.31 -33.06
C LYS A 138 1.67 3.26 -33.80
N LYS A 139 0.70 2.62 -33.12
CA LYS A 139 -0.18 1.63 -33.74
C LYS A 139 -1.01 2.25 -34.88
N PHE A 140 -1.61 3.41 -34.63
CA PHE A 140 -2.39 4.13 -35.65
C PHE A 140 -1.55 4.53 -36.87
N SER A 141 -0.32 5.00 -36.67
CA SER A 141 0.58 5.34 -37.77
C SER A 141 0.97 4.14 -38.64
N PHE A 142 1.10 2.96 -38.03
CA PHE A 142 1.42 1.72 -38.73
C PHE A 142 0.24 1.21 -39.56
N ASP A 143 -0.98 1.29 -39.01
CA ASP A 143 -2.20 0.91 -39.71
C ASP A 143 -2.46 1.79 -40.94
N LEU A 144 -2.27 3.11 -40.83
CA LEU A 144 -2.38 4.04 -41.96
C LEU A 144 -1.38 3.73 -43.08
N TYR A 145 -0.12 3.46 -42.74
CA TYR A 145 0.90 3.11 -43.72
C TYR A 145 0.55 1.81 -44.46
N SER A 146 0.03 0.82 -43.73
CA SER A 146 -0.44 -0.44 -44.32
C SER A 146 -1.60 -0.23 -45.29
N LEU A 147 -2.59 0.59 -44.91
CA LEU A 147 -3.75 0.92 -45.76
C LEU A 147 -3.36 1.69 -47.02
N ILE A 148 -2.43 2.65 -46.92
CA ILE A 148 -1.94 3.39 -48.08
C ILE A 148 -1.21 2.45 -49.03
N LYS A 149 -0.37 1.56 -48.50
CA LYS A 149 0.39 0.59 -49.30
C LYS A 149 -0.54 -0.38 -50.05
N THR A 150 -1.60 -0.87 -49.41
CA THR A 150 -2.56 -1.77 -50.08
C THR A 150 -3.34 -1.05 -51.17
N LEU A 151 -3.80 0.18 -50.93
CA LEU A 151 -4.47 1.01 -51.95
C LEU A 151 -3.58 1.24 -53.18
N LEU A 152 -2.30 1.52 -52.97
CA LEU A 152 -1.33 1.75 -54.05
C LEU A 152 -1.11 0.49 -54.90
N ILE A 153 -0.99 -0.68 -54.26
CA ILE A 153 -0.86 -1.97 -54.97
C ILE A 153 -2.11 -2.26 -55.79
N VAL A 154 -3.31 -2.03 -55.23
CA VAL A 154 -4.58 -2.23 -55.94
C VAL A 154 -4.69 -1.29 -57.14
N SER A 155 -4.30 -0.01 -57.00
CA SER A 155 -4.36 0.94 -58.11
C SER A 155 -3.42 0.54 -59.26
N ILE A 156 -2.21 0.07 -58.94
CA ILE A 156 -1.25 -0.42 -59.94
C ILE A 156 -1.80 -1.66 -60.65
N ALA A 157 -2.38 -2.61 -59.90
CA ALA A 157 -2.96 -3.82 -60.47
C ALA A 157 -4.10 -3.51 -61.45
N ILE A 158 -5.01 -2.59 -61.07
CA ILE A 158 -6.11 -2.15 -61.94
C ILE A 158 -5.55 -1.49 -63.21
N PHE A 159 -4.53 -0.65 -63.09
CA PHE A 159 -3.90 0.02 -64.22
C PHE A 159 -3.25 -0.96 -65.21
N ILE A 160 -2.61 -2.02 -64.71
CA ILE A 160 -2.03 -3.07 -65.56
C ILE A 160 -3.15 -3.84 -66.28
N ILE A 161 -4.24 -4.18 -65.59
CA ILE A 161 -5.38 -4.89 -66.17
C ILE A 161 -6.04 -4.07 -67.28
N THR A 162 -6.26 -2.78 -67.07
CA THR A 162 -6.83 -1.89 -68.11
C THR A 162 -5.90 -1.75 -69.31
N LEU A 163 -4.58 -1.64 -69.09
CA LEU A 163 -3.60 -1.63 -70.18
C LEU A 163 -3.66 -2.89 -71.03
N VAL A 164 -3.69 -4.07 -70.40
CA VAL A 164 -3.79 -5.36 -71.12
C VAL A 164 -5.07 -5.39 -71.94
N LEU A 165 -6.22 -5.03 -71.36
CA LEU A 165 -7.51 -5.01 -72.06
C LEU A 165 -7.50 -4.09 -73.30
N ILE A 166 -6.86 -2.92 -73.21
CA ILE A 166 -6.73 -1.98 -74.34
C ILE A 166 -5.83 -2.53 -75.44
N PHE A 167 -4.77 -3.27 -75.11
CA PHE A 167 -3.83 -3.82 -76.10
C PHE A 167 -4.31 -5.15 -76.72
N THR A 168 -5.22 -5.87 -76.06
CA THR A 168 -5.77 -7.14 -76.57
C THR A 168 -7.05 -6.98 -77.40
N HIS A 169 -7.62 -5.77 -77.50
CA HIS A 169 -8.82 -5.45 -78.27
C HIS A 169 -8.49 -4.48 -79.41
#